data_AF-K0E0L4-F1
#
_entry.id   AF-K0E0L4-F1
#
_cell.length_a   1.000
_cell.length_b   1.000
_cell.length_c   1.000
_cell.angle_alpha   90.00
_cell.angle_beta   90.00
_cell.angle_gamma   90.00
#
_symmetry.space_group_name_H-M   'P 1'
#
loop_
_entity.id
_entity.type
_entity.pdbx_description
1 polymer ?
#
loop_
_entity_poly.entity_id
_entity_poly.type
_entity_poly.pdbx_seq_one_letter_code
_entity_poly.pdbx_strand_id
1 'polypeptide(L)'
;MTNPQRRLRQIVKVVCAGCLLLALDAFADSAPSSTRVDDASLRARAVTAESHGVRVSAAVLGADDDERMFGTNLNIADVQPVWVEVTNRTLLYLWMFRTESGEGYYLPFESAWPVHTRPGGAAKVNIDDRFYKASFKNPIPPGGTRAGILFTNRVEGLKFCSIDLSGDIEVFHFSLFLPVPDDDENFEKIRFLVTGGGSSVKTIPEIVASECAGILCLPKRHSPGSVGQAGFSRKAR
;
A
#
# COMPACT_ATOMS: atom_id res chain seq x y z
N MET A 1 -74.13 16.07 -9.70
CA MET A 1 -73.26 16.64 -10.75
C MET A 1 -71.95 17.09 -10.10
N THR A 2 -70.92 16.24 -10.16
CA THR A 2 -69.62 16.44 -9.51
C THR A 2 -68.72 17.30 -10.39
N ASN A 3 -68.20 18.41 -9.83
CA ASN A 3 -67.45 19.43 -10.55
C ASN A 3 -66.08 18.91 -11.03
N PRO A 4 -65.85 18.75 -12.34
CA PRO A 4 -64.64 18.13 -12.90
C PRO A 4 -63.36 18.94 -12.62
N GLN A 5 -63.49 20.24 -12.37
CA GLN A 5 -62.37 21.15 -12.11
C GLN A 5 -61.70 20.91 -10.74
N ARG A 6 -62.46 20.41 -9.74
CA ARG A 6 -61.92 20.11 -8.41
C ARG A 6 -61.08 18.84 -8.37
N ARG A 7 -61.45 17.81 -9.14
CA ARG A 7 -60.69 16.55 -9.22
C ARG A 7 -59.36 16.75 -9.92
N LEU A 8 -59.31 17.56 -10.98
CA LEU A 8 -58.08 17.86 -11.71
C LEU A 8 -57.05 18.58 -10.83
N ARG A 9 -57.48 19.55 -10.02
CA ARG A 9 -56.61 20.24 -9.05
C ARG A 9 -56.10 19.34 -7.91
N GLN A 10 -56.87 18.36 -7.47
CA GLN A 10 -56.43 17.40 -6.44
C GLN A 10 -55.43 16.38 -7.00
N ILE A 11 -55.63 15.91 -8.24
CA ILE A 11 -54.72 14.97 -8.89
C ILE A 11 -53.35 15.61 -9.14
N VAL A 12 -53.31 16.86 -9.62
CA VAL A 12 -52.04 17.58 -9.84
C VAL A 12 -51.24 17.78 -8.54
N LYS A 13 -51.92 18.09 -7.42
CA LYS A 13 -51.24 18.25 -6.12
C LYS A 13 -50.65 16.95 -5.57
N VAL A 14 -51.34 15.82 -5.73
CA VAL A 14 -50.88 14.51 -5.25
C VAL A 14 -49.71 14.00 -6.11
N VAL A 15 -49.74 14.23 -7.43
CA VAL A 15 -48.64 13.86 -8.34
C VAL A 15 -47.39 14.70 -8.05
N CYS A 16 -47.51 16.01 -7.83
CA CYS A 16 -46.36 16.85 -7.48
C CYS A 16 -45.76 16.51 -6.10
N ALA A 17 -46.58 16.14 -5.11
CA ALA A 17 -46.09 15.74 -3.79
C ALA A 17 -45.41 14.35 -3.81
N GLY A 18 -45.90 13.43 -4.64
CA GLY A 18 -45.28 12.11 -4.85
C GLY A 18 -43.94 12.19 -5.57
N CYS A 19 -43.78 13.08 -6.56
CA CYS A 19 -42.51 13.29 -7.26
C CYS A 19 -41.44 13.96 -6.38
N LEU A 20 -41.83 14.76 -5.38
CA LEU A 20 -40.89 15.44 -4.50
C LEU A 20 -40.29 14.51 -3.42
N LEU A 21 -40.98 13.41 -3.09
CA LEU A 21 -40.52 12.43 -2.09
C LEU A 21 -39.66 11.30 -2.66
N LEU A 22 -39.61 11.12 -3.99
CA LEU A 22 -38.77 10.12 -4.66
C LEU A 22 -37.38 10.64 -5.06
N ALA A 23 -37.03 11.87 -4.70
CA ALA A 23 -35.79 12.52 -5.11
C ALA A 23 -34.69 12.56 -4.01
N LEU A 24 -34.90 11.93 -2.85
CA LEU A 24 -33.98 12.04 -1.70
C LEU A 24 -33.13 10.80 -1.38
N ASP A 25 -33.33 9.65 -2.05
CA ASP A 25 -32.62 8.40 -1.74
C ASP A 25 -31.56 7.96 -2.77
N ALA A 26 -31.03 8.90 -3.57
CA ALA A 26 -29.96 8.60 -4.53
C ALA A 26 -28.76 9.54 -4.39
N PHE A 27 -28.19 9.59 -3.18
CA PHE A 27 -26.80 10.01 -3.01
C PHE A 27 -26.04 8.92 -2.26
N ALA A 28 -25.99 7.75 -2.88
CA ALA A 28 -25.00 6.74 -2.55
C ALA A 28 -23.64 7.25 -3.03
N ASP A 29 -22.89 7.78 -2.08
CA ASP A 29 -21.44 7.89 -1.99
C ASP A 29 -20.66 7.41 -3.24
N SER A 30 -20.47 8.30 -4.21
CA SER A 30 -19.43 8.16 -5.21
C SER A 30 -18.32 9.14 -4.87
N ALA A 31 -17.45 8.74 -3.93
CA ALA A 31 -16.13 9.35 -3.81
C ALA A 31 -15.48 9.37 -5.21
N PRO A 32 -14.86 10.49 -5.63
CA PRO A 32 -14.26 10.59 -6.95
C PRO A 32 -13.17 9.52 -7.07
N SER A 33 -13.44 8.48 -7.86
CA SER A 33 -12.45 7.47 -8.20
C SER A 33 -11.43 8.16 -9.10
N SER A 34 -10.28 8.49 -8.54
CA SER A 34 -9.10 8.93 -9.29
C SER A 34 -8.90 8.00 -10.48
N THR A 35 -8.89 8.56 -11.69
CA THR A 35 -8.67 7.92 -13.01
C THR A 35 -8.13 6.50 -12.88
N ARG A 36 -9.03 5.52 -12.88
CA ARG A 36 -8.70 4.15 -12.48
C ARG A 36 -7.82 3.51 -13.55
N VAL A 37 -6.53 3.41 -13.24
CA VAL A 37 -5.66 2.37 -13.79
C VAL A 37 -6.42 1.05 -13.64
N ASP A 38 -6.62 0.31 -14.73
CA ASP A 38 -7.30 -0.99 -14.69
C ASP A 38 -6.51 -1.94 -13.78
N ASP A 39 -6.94 -2.04 -12.52
CA ASP A 39 -6.20 -2.66 -11.43
C ASP A 39 -6.85 -3.97 -10.96
N ALA A 40 -7.80 -4.51 -11.71
CA ALA A 40 -8.55 -5.70 -11.33
C ALA A 40 -7.63 -6.93 -11.17
N SER A 41 -6.71 -7.15 -12.12
CA SER A 41 -5.71 -8.23 -12.06
C SER A 41 -4.76 -8.08 -10.88
N LEU A 42 -4.38 -6.84 -10.54
CA LEU A 42 -3.50 -6.52 -9.42
C LEU A 42 -4.18 -6.79 -8.09
N ARG A 43 -5.43 -6.35 -7.93
CA ARG A 43 -6.25 -6.61 -6.74
C ARG A 43 -6.47 -8.09 -6.48
N ALA A 44 -6.70 -8.87 -7.53
CA ALA A 44 -6.97 -10.31 -7.41
C ALA A 44 -5.80 -11.09 -6.78
N ARG A 45 -4.58 -10.58 -6.90
CA ARG A 45 -3.35 -11.20 -6.37
C ARG A 45 -2.66 -10.38 -5.28
N ALA A 46 -3.31 -9.34 -4.79
CA ALA A 46 -2.70 -8.42 -3.82
C ALA A 46 -2.54 -9.07 -2.44
N VAL A 47 -1.41 -8.82 -1.82
CA VAL A 47 -1.18 -9.14 -0.42
C VAL A 47 -1.76 -8.01 0.42
N THR A 48 -2.56 -8.36 1.41
CA THR A 48 -3.30 -7.39 2.23
C THR A 48 -2.92 -7.51 3.69
N ALA A 49 -2.72 -6.37 4.34
CA ALA A 49 -2.56 -6.25 5.77
C ALA A 49 -3.50 -5.16 6.31
N GLU A 50 -3.91 -5.30 7.56
CA GLU A 50 -4.84 -4.38 8.19
C GLU A 50 -4.46 -4.17 9.66
N SER A 51 -4.56 -2.93 10.14
CA SER A 51 -4.33 -2.59 11.55
C SER A 51 -5.04 -1.28 11.89
N HIS A 52 -5.68 -1.23 13.06
CA HIS A 52 -6.27 -0.02 13.65
C HIS A 52 -7.13 0.81 12.68
N GLY A 53 -7.91 0.14 11.82
CA GLY A 53 -8.80 0.81 10.85
C GLY A 53 -8.12 1.24 9.54
N VAL A 54 -6.84 0.94 9.35
CA VAL A 54 -6.11 1.16 8.11
C VAL A 54 -5.85 -0.19 7.44
N ARG A 55 -6.30 -0.34 6.19
CA ARG A 55 -6.02 -1.51 5.35
C ARG A 55 -5.12 -1.12 4.20
N VAL A 56 -4.05 -1.89 4.00
CA VAL A 56 -3.10 -1.73 2.90
C VAL A 56 -3.09 -3.00 2.07
N SER A 57 -3.23 -2.86 0.76
CA SER A 57 -3.12 -3.94 -0.21
C SER A 57 -2.05 -3.57 -1.23
N ALA A 58 -1.16 -4.50 -1.57
CA ALA A 58 -0.13 -4.25 -2.57
C ALA A 58 0.13 -5.45 -3.47
N ALA A 59 0.56 -5.17 -4.71
CA ALA A 59 0.92 -6.18 -5.70
C ALA A 59 2.05 -5.67 -6.59
N VAL A 60 3.03 -6.51 -6.89
CA VAL A 60 4.06 -6.22 -7.90
C VAL A 60 3.45 -6.34 -9.29
N LEU A 61 3.79 -5.40 -10.18
CA LEU A 61 3.40 -5.45 -11.59
C LEU A 61 4.22 -6.51 -12.33
N GLY A 62 3.55 -7.30 -13.17
CA GLY A 62 4.22 -8.17 -14.14
C GLY A 62 4.45 -7.46 -15.47
N ALA A 63 5.11 -8.14 -16.41
CA ALA A 63 5.40 -7.61 -17.74
C ALA A 63 4.12 -7.20 -18.49
N ASP A 64 3.06 -8.00 -18.39
CA ASP A 64 1.76 -7.70 -19.02
C ASP A 64 1.08 -6.46 -18.41
N ASP A 65 1.25 -6.24 -17.10
CA ASP A 65 0.74 -5.05 -16.43
C ASP A 65 1.51 -3.81 -16.87
N ASP A 66 2.83 -3.91 -16.99
CA ASP A 66 3.68 -2.83 -17.48
C ASP A 66 3.35 -2.43 -18.92
N GLU A 67 3.17 -3.41 -19.81
CA GLU A 67 2.74 -3.14 -21.19
C GLU A 67 1.37 -2.47 -21.22
N ARG A 68 0.41 -2.95 -20.44
CA ARG A 68 -0.93 -2.36 -20.36
C ARG A 68 -0.89 -0.93 -19.80
N MET A 69 -0.15 -0.71 -18.71
CA MET A 69 -0.14 0.55 -17.96
C MET A 69 0.82 1.60 -18.48
N PHE A 70 1.95 1.19 -19.05
CA PHE A 70 3.05 2.06 -19.47
C PHE A 70 3.43 1.86 -20.95
N GLY A 71 2.98 0.77 -21.59
CA GLY A 71 3.21 0.50 -23.01
C GLY A 71 4.64 0.04 -23.31
N THR A 72 5.31 -0.46 -22.27
CA THR A 72 6.60 -1.13 -22.33
C THR A 72 6.75 -1.93 -21.05
N ASN A 73 7.39 -3.09 -21.11
CA ASN A 73 7.93 -3.77 -19.94
C ASN A 73 8.94 -2.85 -19.22
N LEU A 74 8.81 -2.67 -17.89
CA LEU A 74 9.70 -1.83 -17.08
C LEU A 74 10.80 -2.63 -16.37
N ASN A 75 10.63 -3.95 -16.19
CA ASN A 75 11.65 -4.83 -15.61
C ASN A 75 12.97 -4.82 -16.41
N ILE A 76 12.91 -4.52 -17.71
CA ILE A 76 14.10 -4.35 -18.57
C ILE A 76 14.91 -3.08 -18.28
N ALA A 77 14.32 -2.14 -17.52
CA ALA A 77 14.91 -0.89 -17.10
C ALA A 77 15.30 -0.90 -15.61
N ASP A 78 15.34 -2.08 -14.99
CA ASP A 78 15.60 -2.28 -13.55
C ASP A 78 14.59 -1.56 -12.62
N VAL A 79 13.45 -1.16 -13.19
CA VAL A 79 12.32 -0.57 -12.48
C VAL A 79 11.23 -1.64 -12.35
N GLN A 80 10.83 -1.94 -11.12
CA GLN A 80 9.72 -2.82 -10.81
C GLN A 80 8.63 -2.02 -10.09
N PRO A 81 7.51 -1.72 -10.75
CA PRO A 81 6.45 -0.98 -10.11
C PRO A 81 5.64 -1.87 -9.15
N VAL A 82 5.14 -1.25 -8.09
CA VAL A 82 4.26 -1.85 -7.10
C VAL A 82 2.97 -1.05 -7.05
N TRP A 83 1.85 -1.71 -7.30
CA TRP A 83 0.54 -1.14 -7.04
C TRP A 83 0.24 -1.22 -5.56
N VAL A 84 -0.22 -0.11 -4.99
CA VAL A 84 -0.62 0.01 -3.59
C VAL A 84 -1.99 0.65 -3.51
N GLU A 85 -2.86 0.06 -2.70
CA GLU A 85 -4.11 0.64 -2.25
C GLU A 85 -4.12 0.77 -0.73
N VAL A 86 -4.55 1.94 -0.26
CA VAL A 86 -4.78 2.21 1.16
C VAL A 86 -6.24 2.59 1.35
N THR A 87 -6.93 1.84 2.20
CA THR A 87 -8.25 2.19 2.72
C THR A 87 -8.10 2.70 4.14
N ASN A 88 -8.42 3.96 4.35
CA ASN A 88 -8.32 4.65 5.62
C ASN A 88 -9.71 4.74 6.26
N ARG A 89 -10.01 3.93 7.28
CA ARG A 89 -11.25 4.03 8.08
C ARG A 89 -11.07 4.82 9.38
N THR A 90 -9.95 5.53 9.51
CA THR A 90 -9.70 6.40 10.67
C THR A 90 -10.29 7.79 10.44
N LEU A 91 -10.21 8.64 11.47
CA LEU A 91 -10.58 10.06 11.40
C LEU A 91 -9.39 10.95 11.01
N LEU A 92 -8.20 10.37 10.80
CA LEU A 92 -6.97 11.10 10.50
C LEU A 92 -6.78 11.20 8.98
N TYR A 93 -6.23 12.32 8.52
CA TYR A 93 -5.59 12.33 7.20
C TYR A 93 -4.30 11.53 7.29
N LEU A 94 -4.08 10.62 6.34
CA LEU A 94 -2.87 9.83 6.29
C LEU A 94 -2.01 10.26 5.10
N TRP A 95 -0.72 10.41 5.35
CA TRP A 95 0.30 10.58 4.32
C TRP A 95 1.13 9.31 4.26
N MET A 96 1.22 8.74 3.06
CA MET A 96 2.19 7.69 2.81
C MET A 96 3.56 8.33 2.63
N PHE A 97 4.49 8.00 3.51
CA PHE A 97 5.88 8.33 3.30
C PHE A 97 6.53 7.23 2.47
N ARG A 98 7.34 7.66 1.51
CA ARG A 98 8.26 6.75 0.82
C ARG A 98 9.45 6.54 1.74
N THR A 99 9.29 5.67 2.72
CA THR A 99 10.37 5.33 3.65
C THR A 99 11.22 4.24 3.05
N GLU A 100 12.50 4.56 2.85
CA GLU A 100 13.50 3.63 2.39
C GLU A 100 13.75 2.58 3.48
N SER A 101 13.01 1.48 3.45
CA SER A 101 13.39 0.28 4.19
C SER A 101 13.47 -0.89 3.22
N GLY A 102 14.67 -1.10 2.71
CA GLY A 102 15.08 -2.28 1.94
C GLY A 102 15.22 -2.08 0.43
N GLU A 103 14.36 -1.28 -0.20
CA GLU A 103 14.34 -1.12 -1.66
C GLU A 103 14.22 0.36 -2.06
N GLY A 104 15.05 0.79 -3.01
CA GLY A 104 15.09 2.17 -3.49
C GLY A 104 13.76 2.57 -4.15
N TYR A 105 13.25 3.76 -3.81
CA TYR A 105 12.09 4.35 -4.46
C TYR A 105 12.53 5.32 -5.55
N TYR A 106 11.92 5.21 -6.73
CA TYR A 106 12.15 6.15 -7.82
C TYR A 106 11.05 7.18 -7.91
N LEU A 107 11.43 8.40 -8.28
CA LEU A 107 10.45 9.38 -8.71
C LEU A 107 9.83 8.95 -10.04
N PRO A 108 8.54 9.27 -10.29
CA PRO A 108 7.87 8.86 -11.53
C PRO A 108 8.61 9.29 -12.81
N PHE A 109 9.23 10.47 -12.78
CA PHE A 109 10.03 10.99 -13.88
C PHE A 109 11.36 10.24 -14.06
N GLU A 110 12.01 9.84 -12.96
CA GLU A 110 13.23 9.01 -13.03
C GLU A 110 12.91 7.64 -13.64
N SER A 111 11.77 7.06 -13.28
CA SER A 111 11.31 5.78 -13.84
C SER A 111 10.91 5.85 -15.31
N ALA A 112 10.53 7.03 -15.80
CA ALA A 112 10.25 7.25 -17.21
C ALA A 112 11.53 7.42 -18.05
N TRP A 113 12.64 7.87 -17.43
CA TRP A 113 13.90 8.17 -18.12
C TRP A 113 14.46 7.02 -18.98
N PRO A 114 14.56 5.77 -18.49
CA PRO A 114 15.06 4.65 -19.30
C PRO A 114 14.17 4.34 -20.51
N VAL A 115 12.89 4.72 -20.46
CA VAL A 115 11.96 4.48 -21.56
C VAL A 115 12.16 5.49 -22.69
N HIS A 116 12.52 6.73 -22.36
CA HIS A 116 12.79 7.79 -23.35
C HIS A 116 13.95 7.46 -24.28
N THR A 117 14.99 6.78 -23.78
CA THR A 117 16.24 6.52 -24.52
C THR A 117 16.18 5.28 -25.43
N ARG A 118 15.05 4.56 -25.45
CA ARG A 118 14.89 3.33 -26.23
C ARG A 118 14.46 3.61 -27.68
N PRO A 119 14.88 2.82 -28.68
CA PRO A 119 14.38 2.94 -30.06
C PRO A 119 12.84 2.85 -30.10
N GLY A 120 12.18 3.89 -30.60
CA GLY A 120 10.71 4.03 -30.57
C GLY A 120 10.14 4.77 -29.34
N GLY A 121 10.96 5.13 -28.36
CA GLY A 121 10.58 5.83 -27.13
C GLY A 121 10.29 7.33 -27.32
N ALA A 122 11.03 7.99 -28.22
CA ALA A 122 10.88 9.43 -28.52
C ALA A 122 9.51 9.84 -29.10
N ALA A 123 8.65 8.87 -29.47
CA ALA A 123 7.32 9.13 -30.01
C ALA A 123 6.22 9.27 -28.93
N LYS A 124 6.50 9.03 -27.65
CA LYS A 124 5.49 9.05 -26.58
C LYS A 124 5.56 10.34 -25.76
N VAL A 125 5.11 11.45 -26.34
CA VAL A 125 5.03 12.81 -25.72
C VAL A 125 4.33 12.82 -24.34
N ASN A 126 3.62 11.75 -23.96
CA ASN A 126 2.88 11.65 -22.70
C ASN A 126 3.41 10.58 -21.74
N ILE A 127 4.63 10.06 -21.88
CA ILE A 127 5.10 8.99 -20.99
C ILE A 127 5.33 9.48 -19.55
N ASP A 128 5.97 10.63 -19.36
CA ASP A 128 6.13 11.24 -18.02
C ASP A 128 4.76 11.48 -17.37
N ASP A 129 3.82 11.97 -18.18
CA ASP A 129 2.43 12.23 -17.80
C ASP A 129 1.71 10.94 -17.37
N ARG A 130 1.99 9.81 -18.03
CA ARG A 130 1.43 8.49 -17.72
C ARG A 130 1.96 7.97 -16.39
N PHE A 131 3.27 8.05 -16.18
CA PHE A 131 3.90 7.69 -14.91
C PHE A 131 3.39 8.57 -13.77
N TYR A 132 3.34 9.89 -13.99
CA TYR A 132 2.82 10.83 -13.01
C TYR A 132 1.35 10.54 -12.66
N LYS A 133 0.48 10.31 -13.64
CA LYS A 133 -0.94 10.02 -13.39
C LYS A 133 -1.16 8.69 -12.68
N ALA A 134 -0.35 7.67 -12.99
CA ALA A 134 -0.43 6.36 -12.34
C ALA A 134 0.12 6.37 -10.91
N SER A 135 1.00 7.31 -10.58
CA SER A 135 1.67 7.37 -9.28
C SER A 135 0.71 7.52 -8.11
N PHE A 136 1.00 6.88 -6.98
CA PHE A 136 0.27 7.07 -5.74
C PHE A 136 0.24 8.56 -5.33
N LYS A 137 -0.95 9.05 -4.95
CA LYS A 137 -1.16 10.47 -4.58
C LYS A 137 -1.56 10.58 -3.12
N ASN A 138 -0.80 11.39 -2.36
CA ASN A 138 -1.19 11.83 -1.02
C ASN A 138 -2.12 13.06 -1.06
N PRO A 139 -2.81 13.39 0.05
CA PRO A 139 -3.04 12.55 1.24
C PRO A 139 -4.19 11.55 1.03
N ILE A 140 -4.25 10.49 1.83
CA ILE A 140 -5.43 9.62 1.93
C ILE A 140 -6.40 10.25 2.94
N PRO A 141 -7.60 10.71 2.53
CA PRO A 141 -8.53 11.38 3.44
C PRO A 141 -9.16 10.40 4.45
N PRO A 142 -9.67 10.90 5.59
CA PRO A 142 -10.47 10.11 6.52
C PRO A 142 -11.64 9.42 5.82
N GLY A 143 -11.87 8.14 6.11
CA GLY A 143 -12.90 7.32 5.46
C GLY A 143 -12.63 7.00 3.99
N GLY A 144 -11.54 7.49 3.40
CA GLY A 144 -11.26 7.38 1.98
C GLY A 144 -10.37 6.20 1.60
N THR A 145 -10.40 5.87 0.32
CA THR A 145 -9.48 4.91 -0.30
C THR A 145 -8.68 5.60 -1.39
N ARG A 146 -7.37 5.33 -1.44
CA ARG A 146 -6.49 5.76 -2.53
C ARG A 146 -5.66 4.60 -3.04
N ALA A 147 -5.51 4.53 -4.35
CA ALA A 147 -4.66 3.56 -5.02
C ALA A 147 -3.72 4.25 -6.01
N GLY A 148 -2.58 3.63 -6.27
CA GLY A 148 -1.63 4.09 -7.28
C GLY A 148 -0.35 3.28 -7.26
N ILE A 149 0.58 3.68 -8.13
CA ILE A 149 1.83 2.98 -8.36
C ILE A 149 2.97 3.65 -7.58
N LEU A 150 3.80 2.82 -6.95
CA LEU A 150 5.12 3.15 -6.44
C LEU A 150 6.14 2.53 -7.39
N PHE A 151 7.14 3.30 -7.81
CA PHE A 151 8.22 2.79 -8.65
C PHE A 151 9.40 2.44 -7.77
N THR A 152 9.91 1.22 -7.90
CA THR A 152 10.97 0.69 -7.03
C THR A 152 12.01 -0.07 -7.85
N ASN A 153 13.14 -0.42 -7.22
CA ASN A 153 14.14 -1.29 -7.83
C ASN A 153 13.56 -2.68 -8.12
N ARG A 154 14.07 -3.34 -9.17
CA ARG A 154 13.70 -4.72 -9.46
C ARG A 154 14.32 -5.70 -8.47
N VAL A 155 13.50 -6.66 -8.04
CA VAL A 155 13.89 -7.83 -7.24
C VAL A 155 13.23 -9.07 -7.85
N GLU A 156 13.89 -10.22 -7.75
CA GLU A 156 13.37 -11.53 -8.17
C GLU A 156 12.73 -12.27 -6.99
N GLY A 157 11.76 -13.15 -7.27
CA GLY A 157 11.10 -14.00 -6.28
C GLY A 157 10.12 -13.26 -5.40
N LEU A 158 10.60 -12.75 -4.27
CA LEU A 158 9.78 -12.15 -3.23
C LEU A 158 10.28 -10.75 -2.93
N LYS A 159 9.46 -9.76 -3.23
CA LYS A 159 9.73 -8.36 -2.98
C LYS A 159 9.31 -8.00 -1.56
N PHE A 160 10.19 -7.34 -0.81
CA PHE A 160 9.85 -6.81 0.50
C PHE A 160 9.35 -5.38 0.35
N CYS A 161 8.07 -5.15 0.65
CA CYS A 161 7.46 -3.84 0.55
C CYS A 161 7.06 -3.34 1.92
N SER A 162 7.79 -2.32 2.40
CA SER A 162 7.42 -1.60 3.61
C SER A 162 6.66 -0.33 3.26
N ILE A 163 5.53 -0.12 3.95
CA ILE A 163 4.63 1.01 3.73
C ILE A 163 4.41 1.70 5.08
N ASP A 164 4.90 2.93 5.20
CA ASP A 164 4.68 3.78 6.34
C ASP A 164 3.61 4.84 6.05
N LEU A 165 2.56 4.84 6.87
CA LEU A 165 1.47 5.81 6.83
C LEU A 165 1.51 6.64 8.10
N SER A 166 1.50 7.95 7.96
CA SER A 166 1.53 8.88 9.09
C SER A 166 0.30 9.77 9.08
N GLY A 167 -0.40 9.80 10.20
CA GLY A 167 -1.32 10.88 10.54
C GLY A 167 -0.71 11.83 11.56
N ASP A 168 -1.46 12.83 11.99
CA ASP A 168 -0.95 13.90 12.87
C ASP A 168 -0.42 13.40 14.23
N ILE A 169 -0.95 12.27 14.72
CA ILE A 169 -0.66 11.73 16.06
C ILE A 169 -0.27 10.25 16.06
N GLU A 170 -0.32 9.58 14.91
CA GLU A 170 -0.16 8.13 14.82
C GLU A 170 0.56 7.75 13.53
N VAL A 171 1.39 6.72 13.59
CA VAL A 171 2.09 6.15 12.44
C VAL A 171 1.82 4.65 12.41
N PHE A 172 1.50 4.16 11.22
CA PHE A 172 1.22 2.78 10.91
C PHE A 172 2.30 2.24 9.99
N HIS A 173 2.98 1.18 10.43
CA HIS A 173 4.02 0.50 9.67
C HIS A 173 3.52 -0.86 9.19
N PHE A 174 3.50 -1.06 7.88
CA PHE A 174 3.13 -2.32 7.25
C PHE A 174 4.34 -2.95 6.57
N SER A 175 4.58 -4.22 6.85
CA SER A 175 5.60 -5.04 6.18
C SER A 175 4.90 -6.12 5.36
N LEU A 176 4.95 -6.00 4.04
CA LEU A 176 4.35 -6.93 3.08
C LEU A 176 5.44 -7.69 2.32
N PHE A 177 5.22 -8.98 2.11
CA PHE A 177 6.05 -9.81 1.24
C PHE A 177 5.26 -10.10 -0.03
N LEU A 178 5.68 -9.51 -1.15
CA LEU A 178 4.94 -9.54 -2.40
C LEU A 178 5.57 -10.54 -3.38
N PRO A 179 4.84 -11.54 -3.87
CA PRO A 179 5.36 -12.43 -4.90
C PRO A 179 5.52 -11.64 -6.21
N VAL A 180 6.69 -11.78 -6.85
CA VAL A 180 7.02 -11.13 -8.12
C VAL A 180 6.48 -11.98 -9.27
N PRO A 181 5.51 -11.48 -10.06
CA PRO A 181 5.05 -12.18 -11.26
C PRO A 181 6.19 -12.41 -12.25
N ASP A 182 6.04 -13.41 -13.11
CA ASP A 182 6.99 -13.71 -14.20
C ASP A 182 8.38 -14.16 -13.71
N ASP A 183 8.50 -14.56 -12.43
CA ASP A 183 9.67 -15.25 -11.90
C ASP A 183 9.43 -16.78 -11.94
N ASP A 184 9.89 -17.39 -13.04
CA ASP A 184 9.42 -18.65 -13.60
C ASP A 184 9.49 -19.87 -12.66
N GLU A 185 10.46 -19.95 -11.74
CA GLU A 185 10.70 -21.20 -11.00
C GLU A 185 10.03 -21.28 -9.62
N ASN A 186 9.57 -20.17 -9.05
CA ASN A 186 9.10 -20.15 -7.67
C ASN A 186 7.82 -19.34 -7.40
N PHE A 187 7.23 -18.64 -8.37
CA PHE A 187 6.09 -17.76 -8.12
C PHE A 187 4.92 -18.48 -7.40
N GLU A 188 4.48 -19.63 -7.90
CA GLU A 188 3.36 -20.39 -7.31
C GLU A 188 3.69 -20.92 -5.91
N LYS A 189 4.93 -21.37 -5.70
CA LYS A 189 5.43 -21.85 -4.41
C LYS A 189 5.52 -20.72 -3.38
N ILE A 190 6.05 -19.56 -3.78
CA ILE A 190 6.17 -18.36 -2.94
C ILE A 190 4.79 -17.79 -2.63
N ARG A 191 3.90 -17.68 -3.63
CA ARG A 191 2.52 -17.22 -3.43
C ARG A 191 1.79 -18.05 -2.39
N PHE A 192 1.96 -19.37 -2.42
CA PHE A 192 1.40 -20.26 -1.40
C PHE A 192 1.95 -19.94 0.00
N LEU A 193 3.27 -19.73 0.15
CA LEU A 193 3.89 -19.38 1.42
C LEU A 193 3.43 -18.03 1.97
N VAL A 194 3.28 -17.01 1.12
CA VAL A 194 2.80 -15.68 1.53
C VAL A 194 1.33 -15.71 1.93
N THR A 195 0.50 -16.48 1.21
CA THR A 195 -0.91 -16.65 1.58
C THR A 195 -1.06 -17.34 2.95
N GLY A 196 -0.08 -18.17 3.35
CA GLY A 196 -0.03 -18.84 4.66
C GLY A 196 0.84 -18.15 5.72
N GLY A 197 1.61 -17.11 5.37
CA GLY A 197 2.62 -16.47 6.21
C GLY A 197 2.33 -14.98 6.38
N GLY A 198 1.95 -14.59 7.60
CA GLY A 198 1.38 -13.27 7.90
C GLY A 198 2.29 -12.09 7.55
N SER A 199 1.68 -11.02 7.04
CA SER A 199 2.26 -9.69 7.04
C SER A 199 2.39 -9.18 8.48
N SER A 200 3.50 -8.52 8.80
CA SER A 200 3.67 -7.91 10.13
C SER A 200 3.21 -6.46 10.07
N VAL A 201 2.35 -6.09 11.03
CA VAL A 201 1.90 -4.70 11.19
C VAL A 201 2.31 -4.23 12.57
N LYS A 202 2.88 -3.02 12.64
CA LYS A 202 3.26 -2.40 13.91
C LYS A 202 2.88 -0.93 13.91
N THR A 203 2.45 -0.41 15.05
CA THR A 203 2.31 1.04 15.31
C THR A 203 3.51 1.56 16.09
N ILE A 204 3.79 2.87 16.09
CA ILE A 204 4.93 3.42 16.88
C ILE A 204 4.93 2.96 18.35
N PRO A 205 3.81 2.95 19.09
CA PRO A 205 3.79 2.40 20.45
C PRO A 205 4.29 0.95 20.52
N GLU A 206 3.94 0.12 19.54
CA GLU A 206 4.38 -1.28 19.43
C GLU A 206 5.84 -1.41 18.99
N ILE A 207 6.32 -0.52 18.11
CA ILE A 207 7.72 -0.46 17.68
C ILE A 207 8.60 -0.08 18.88
N VAL A 208 8.25 1.01 19.57
CA VAL A 208 8.95 1.47 20.78
C VAL A 208 8.89 0.39 21.86
N ALA A 209 7.75 -0.27 22.06
CA ALA A 209 7.65 -1.39 23.01
C ALA A 209 8.53 -2.58 22.60
N SER A 210 8.61 -2.92 21.32
CA SER A 210 9.46 -3.99 20.78
C SER A 210 10.95 -3.66 20.95
N GLU A 211 11.36 -2.41 20.72
CA GLU A 211 12.73 -1.95 20.93
C GLU A 211 13.09 -1.91 22.42
N CYS A 212 12.19 -1.42 23.28
CA CYS A 212 12.36 -1.44 24.73
C CYS A 212 12.44 -2.87 25.29
N ALA A 213 11.66 -3.82 24.75
CA ALA A 213 11.76 -5.23 25.12
C ALA A 213 13.11 -5.84 24.72
N GLY A 214 13.64 -5.48 23.55
CA GLY A 214 14.99 -5.88 23.11
C GLY A 214 16.10 -5.33 24.02
N ILE A 215 15.95 -4.12 24.54
CA ILE A 215 16.89 -3.49 25.47
C ILE A 215 16.82 -4.15 26.86
N LEU A 216 15.62 -4.52 27.35
CA LEU A 216 15.47 -5.21 28.64
C LEU A 216 15.94 -6.67 28.62
N CYS A 217 16.05 -7.29 27.45
CA CYS A 217 16.49 -8.67 27.28
C CYS A 217 18.00 -8.84 27.06
N LEU A 218 18.82 -7.79 27.16
CA LEU A 218 20.27 -7.95 27.21
C LEU A 218 20.65 -8.68 28.52
N PRO A 219 21.19 -9.92 28.47
CA PRO A 219 21.68 -10.56 29.67
C PRO A 219 22.82 -9.71 30.23
N LYS A 220 22.72 -9.32 31.51
CA LYS A 220 23.83 -8.73 32.26
C LYS A 220 25.06 -9.62 32.04
N ARG A 221 26.02 -9.16 31.24
CA ARG A 221 27.35 -9.79 31.19
C ARG A 221 27.90 -9.72 32.60
N HIS A 222 28.09 -10.88 33.24
CA HIS A 222 28.91 -10.98 34.43
C HIS A 222 30.34 -10.56 34.07
N SER A 223 30.77 -9.42 34.60
CA SER A 223 32.18 -9.08 34.68
C SER A 223 32.90 -10.14 35.53
N PRO A 224 34.00 -10.76 35.05
CA PRO A 224 34.82 -11.58 35.91
C PRO A 224 35.58 -10.68 36.89
N GLY A 225 35.25 -10.84 38.17
CA GLY A 225 35.91 -10.15 39.28
C GLY A 225 37.34 -10.64 39.48
N SER A 226 38.22 -9.66 39.62
CA SER A 226 39.38 -9.60 40.53
C SER A 226 40.16 -10.90 40.81
N VAL A 227 41.37 -10.93 40.28
CA VAL A 227 42.51 -11.71 40.82
C VAL A 227 42.76 -11.31 42.27
N GLY A 228 42.56 -12.25 43.19
CA GLY A 228 42.96 -12.16 44.60
C GLY A 228 44.00 -13.22 44.92
N GLN A 229 45.19 -12.78 45.32
CA GLN A 229 46.28 -13.62 45.81
C GLN A 229 45.96 -14.28 47.18
N ALA A 230 46.71 -15.37 47.43
CA ALA A 230 47.17 -15.92 48.72
C ALA A 230 46.55 -17.27 49.15
N GLY A 231 47.43 -18.25 49.40
CA GLY A 231 47.03 -19.50 50.06
C GLY A 231 47.99 -20.68 49.87
N PHE A 232 49.21 -20.58 50.41
CA PHE A 232 50.21 -21.65 50.52
C PHE A 232 49.73 -22.74 51.51
N SER A 233 49.75 -24.04 51.18
CA SER A 233 50.23 -25.15 52.05
C SER A 233 49.98 -26.59 51.51
N ARG A 234 51.10 -27.26 51.21
CA ARG A 234 51.53 -28.66 51.48
C ARG A 234 50.64 -29.91 51.21
N LYS A 235 51.25 -30.77 50.36
CA LYS A 235 51.59 -32.22 50.49
C LYS A 235 50.52 -33.28 50.81
N ALA A 236 50.47 -34.29 49.93
CA ALA A 236 50.71 -35.74 50.13
C ALA A 236 50.00 -36.48 48.96
N ARG A 237 50.50 -37.52 48.29
CA ARG A 237 51.62 -38.45 48.42
C ARG A 237 51.92 -38.94 47.00
#